data_AF-A0A5C7VW51-F1
#
_entry.id   AF-A0A5C7VW51-F1
#
_cell.length_a   1.000
_cell.length_b   1.000
_cell.length_c   1.000
_cell.angle_alpha   90.00
_cell.angle_beta   90.00
_cell.angle_gamma   90.00
#
_symmetry.space_group_name_H-M   'P 1'
#
loop_
_entity.id
_entity.type
_entity.pdbx_description
1 polymer ?
#
loop_
_entity_poly.entity_id
_entity_poly.type
_entity_poly.pdbx_seq_one_letter_code
_entity_poly.pdbx_strand_id
1 'polypeptide(L)' 'MTHRTTITLDDEIFAFLDQVAGDNRSAYINALLKQERSNFLKQALIKANQEEAEDADYQEELQSWESTLSDGLIND' A
#
# COMPACT_ATOMS: atom_id res chain seq x y z
N MET A 1 14.96 -10.79 7.78
CA MET A 1 16.03 -10.17 8.60
C MET A 1 15.41 -9.08 9.46
N THR A 2 15.91 -8.87 10.68
CA THR A 2 15.38 -7.87 11.62
C THR A 2 16.48 -6.88 11.96
N HIS A 3 16.17 -5.58 11.90
CA HIS A 3 17.09 -4.50 12.24
C HIS A 3 16.62 -3.81 13.52
N ARG A 4 17.57 -3.40 14.37
CA ARG A 4 17.28 -2.62 15.59
C ARG A 4 17.73 -1.19 15.38
N THR A 5 16.86 -0.25 15.75
CA THR A 5 17.10 1.19 15.64
C THR A 5 16.61 1.86 16.93
N THR A 6 17.26 2.96 17.31
CA THR A 6 16.82 3.84 18.39
C THR A 6 16.16 5.07 17.79
N ILE A 7 14.97 5.43 18.25
CA ILE A 7 14.24 6.63 17.83
C ILE A 7 13.86 7.44 19.06
N THR A 8 13.81 8.75 18.90
CA THR A 8 13.28 9.68 19.91
C THR A 8 11.81 9.90 19.62
N LEU A 9 10.96 9.81 20.65
CA LEU A 9 9.53 10.08 20.58
C LEU A 9 9.22 11.18 21.59
N ASP A 10 8.28 12.06 21.24
CA ASP A 10 7.74 13.03 22.19
C ASP A 10 6.97 12.29 23.30
N ASP A 11 6.90 12.89 24.49
CA ASP A 11 6.30 12.28 25.69
C ASP A 11 4.86 11.81 25.43
N GLU A 12 4.07 12.59 24.68
CA GLU A 12 2.69 12.25 24.32
C GLU A 12 2.61 11.01 23.41
N ILE A 13 3.54 10.89 22.47
CA ILE A 13 3.59 9.77 21.52
C ILE A 13 4.08 8.51 22.22
N PHE A 14 5.05 8.66 23.14
CA PHE A 14 5.51 7.56 23.95
C PHE A 14 4.40 7.04 24.87
N ALA A 15 3.65 7.92 25.53
CA ALA A 15 2.51 7.54 26.38
C ALA A 15 1.41 6.83 25.57
N PHE A 16 1.08 7.35 24.38
CA PHE A 16 0.15 6.69 23.47
C PHE A 16 0.64 5.29 23.07
N LEU A 17 1.90 5.18 22.64
CA LEU A 17 2.51 3.91 22.25
C LEU A 17 2.46 2.89 23.39
N ASP A 18 2.74 3.33 24.62
CA ASP A 18 2.71 2.47 25.80
C ASP A 18 1.30 1.92 26.08
N GLN A 19 0.28 2.75 25.85
CA GLN A 19 -1.12 2.34 26.02
C GLN A 19 -1.58 1.34 24.96
N VAL A 20 -1.15 1.49 23.71
CA VAL A 20 -1.67 0.68 22.58
C VAL A 20 -0.84 -0.55 22.26
N ALA A 21 0.45 -0.55 22.56
CA ALA A 21 1.36 -1.61 22.14
C ALA A 21 1.49 -2.77 23.14
N GLY A 22 0.87 -2.66 24.32
CA GLY A 22 0.97 -3.65 25.39
C GLY A 22 2.43 -4.05 25.66
N ASP A 23 2.71 -5.35 25.64
CA ASP A 23 4.05 -5.86 25.96
C ASP A 23 5.09 -5.70 24.84
N ASN A 24 4.69 -5.35 23.60
CA ASN A 24 5.61 -5.33 22.45
C ASN A 24 5.46 -4.10 21.54
N ARG A 25 6.09 -3.00 21.97
CA ARG A 25 6.21 -1.73 21.23
C ARG A 25 6.78 -1.91 19.82
N SER A 26 7.81 -2.76 19.66
CA SER A 26 8.42 -3.00 18.36
C SER A 26 7.48 -3.73 17.40
N ALA A 27 6.68 -4.68 17.87
CA ALA A 27 5.69 -5.37 17.03
C ALA A 27 4.60 -4.41 16.56
N TYR A 28 4.09 -3.58 17.46
CA TYR A 28 3.09 -2.57 17.13
C TYR A 28 3.61 -1.57 16.08
N ILE A 29 4.79 -0.98 16.31
CA ILE A 29 5.41 -0.04 15.35
C ILE A 29 5.63 -0.73 13.99
N ASN A 30 6.10 -1.97 13.97
CA ASN A 30 6.29 -2.70 12.72
C ASN A 30 4.97 -2.94 11.97
N ALA A 31 3.87 -3.24 12.68
CA ALA A 31 2.56 -3.39 12.08
C ALA A 31 2.06 -2.07 11.50
N LEU A 32 2.21 -0.97 12.25
CA LEU A 32 1.84 0.37 11.81
C LEU A 32 2.60 0.79 10.55
N LEU A 33 3.92 0.58 10.52
CA LEU A 33 4.75 0.89 9.35
C LEU A 33 4.40 0.04 8.12
N LYS A 34 4.02 -1.23 8.32
CA LYS A 34 3.54 -2.07 7.21
C LYS A 34 2.22 -1.58 6.65
N GLN A 35 1.31 -1.18 7.52
CA GLN A 35 0.03 -0.60 7.13
C GLN A 35 0.26 0.71 6.35
N GLU A 36 1.10 1.59 6.87
CA GLU A 36 1.37 2.87 6.23
C GLU A 36 2.08 2.71 4.89
N ARG A 37 3.02 1.77 4.79
CA ARG A 37 3.60 1.38 3.49
C ARG A 37 2.54 0.90 2.51
N SER A 38 1.57 0.11 2.97
CA SER A 38 0.46 -0.33 2.10
C SER A 38 -0.41 0.84 1.66
N ASN A 39 -0.70 1.79 2.55
CA ASN A 39 -1.48 2.99 2.22
C ASN A 39 -0.76 3.84 1.18
N PHE A 40 0.55 4.07 1.37
CA PHE A 40 1.38 4.81 0.43
C PHE A 40 1.38 4.17 -0.96
N LEU A 41 1.52 2.85 -1.05
CA LEU A 41 1.46 2.13 -2.33
C LEU A 41 0.08 2.20 -2.98
N LYS A 42 -1.01 2.13 -2.20
CA LYS A 42 -2.38 2.29 -2.73
C LYS A 42 -2.60 3.68 -3.31
N GLN A 43 -2.12 4.72 -2.63
CA GLN A 43 -2.22 6.10 -3.13
C GLN A 43 -1.42 6.30 -4.42
N ALA A 44 -0.20 5.75 -4.47
CA ALA A 44 0.60 5.78 -5.70
C ALA A 44 -0.09 5.06 -6.86
N LEU A 45 -0.71 3.91 -6.59
CA LEU A 45 -1.46 3.14 -7.61
C LEU A 45 -2.71 3.88 -8.08
N ILE A 46 -3.48 4.48 -7.17
CA ILE A 46 -4.64 5.31 -7.54
C ILE A 46 -4.20 6.47 -8.43
N LYS A 47 -3.09 7.12 -8.08
CA LYS A 47 -2.56 8.24 -8.87
C LYS A 47 -2.13 7.77 -10.27
N ALA A 48 -1.39 6.67 -10.37
CA ALA A 48 -0.98 6.11 -11.66
C ALA A 48 -2.20 5.76 -12.54
N ASN A 49 -3.21 5.10 -11.96
CA ASN A 49 -4.44 4.77 -12.67
C ASN A 49 -5.20 6.01 -13.15
N GLN A 50 -5.16 7.12 -12.39
CA GLN A 50 -5.77 8.39 -12.81
C GLN A 50 -5.02 9.02 -13.99
N GLU A 51 -3.68 9.05 -13.92
CA GLU A 51 -2.83 9.54 -15.01
C GLU A 51 -3.04 8.71 -16.30
N GLU A 52 -3.10 7.38 -16.17
CA GLU A 52 -3.38 6.43 -17.26
C GLU A 52 -4.81 6.56 -17.82
N ALA A 53 -5.80 6.93 -17.00
CA ALA A 53 -7.17 7.15 -17.45
C ALA A 53 -7.33 8.42 -18.29
N GLU A 54 -6.47 9.41 -18.05
CA GLU A 54 -6.45 10.67 -18.80
C GLU A 54 -5.60 10.58 -20.08
N ASP A 55 -4.79 9.53 -20.23
CA ASP A 55 -3.95 9.26 -21.40
C ASP A 55 -4.73 8.49 -22.48
N ALA A 56 -5.11 9.20 -23.54
CA ALA A 56 -5.88 8.62 -24.65
C ALA A 56 -5.11 7.53 -25.42
N ASP A 57 -3.80 7.69 -25.59
CA ASP A 57 -2.98 6.72 -26.33
C ASP A 57 -2.88 5.41 -25.52
N TYR A 58 -2.72 5.51 -24.20
CA TYR A 58 -2.75 4.37 -23.30
C TYR A 58 -4.12 3.68 -23.28
N GLN A 59 -5.22 4.44 -23.25
CA GLN A 59 -6.58 3.85 -23.28
C GLN A 59 -6.88 3.13 -24.60
N GLU A 60 -6.42 3.65 -25.74
CA GLU A 60 -6.55 2.99 -27.04
C GLU A 60 -5.76 1.66 -27.06
N GLU A 61 -4.53 1.65 -26.52
CA GLU A 61 -3.77 0.41 -26.36
C GLU A 61 -4.51 -0.57 -25.45
N LEU A 62 -4.96 -0.13 -24.27
CA LEU A 62 -5.70 -0.93 -23.31
C LEU A 62 -6.97 -1.54 -23.90
N GLN A 63 -7.69 -0.80 -24.75
CA GLN A 63 -8.88 -1.30 -25.45
C GLN A 63 -8.55 -2.46 -26.40
N SER A 64 -7.37 -2.46 -27.03
CA SER A 64 -6.94 -3.59 -27.87
C SER A 64 -6.75 -4.89 -27.06
N TRP A 65 -6.32 -4.76 -25.80
CA TRP A 65 -6.12 -5.88 -24.87
C TRP A 65 -7.44 -6.50 -24.39
N GLU A 66 -8.56 -5.78 -24.43
CA GLU A 66 -9.89 -6.28 -24.06
C GLU A 66 -10.26 -7.57 -24.81
N SER A 67 -9.80 -7.70 -26.06
CA SER A 67 -10.02 -8.89 -26.88
C SER A 67 -9.44 -10.19 -26.27
N THR A 68 -8.42 -10.06 -25.43
CA THR A 68 -7.74 -11.19 -24.76
C THR A 68 -8.32 -11.49 -23.37
N LEU A 69 -9.27 -10.69 -22.88
CA LEU A 69 -9.82 -10.80 -21.52
C LEU A 69 -10.40 -12.19 -21.21
N SER A 70 -10.97 -12.84 -22.23
CA SER A 70 -11.62 -14.16 -22.10
C SER A 70 -10.75 -15.33 -22.57
N ASP A 71 -9.50 -15.07 -22.98
CA ASP A 71 -8.63 -16.14 -23.47
C ASP A 71 -8.38 -17.18 -22.36
N GLY A 72 -8.72 -18.44 -22.65
CA GLY A 72 -8.57 -19.55 -21.72
C GLY A 72 -9.69 -19.69 -20.68
N LEU A 73 -10.70 -18.81 -20.69
CA LEU A 73 -11.94 -19.04 -19.94
C LEU A 73 -12.85 -19.99 -20.72
N ILE A 74 -13.33 -21.04 -20.04
CA ILE A 74 -14.37 -21.93 -20.59
C ILE A 74 -15.67 -21.14 -20.50
N ASN A 75 -16.17 -20.66 -21.63
CA ASN A 75 -17.52 -20.12 -21.71
C ASN A 75 -18.50 -21.30 -21.59
N ASP A 76 -19.21 -21.38 -20.47
CA ASP A 76 -20.37 -22.27 -20.25
C ASP A 76 -21.65 -21.46 -20.47
#